data_AF-A0A7W3WM23-F1
#
_entry.id   AF-A0A7W3WM23-F1
#
_cell.length_a   1.000
_cell.length_b   1.000
_cell.length_c   1.000
_cell.angle_alpha   90.00
_cell.angle_beta   90.00
_cell.angle_gamma   90.00
#
_symmetry.space_group_name_H-M   'P 1'
#
loop_
_entity.id
_entity.type
_entity.pdbx_description
1 polymer ?
#
loop_
_entity_poly.entity_id
_entity_poly.type
_entity_poly.pdbx_seq_one_letter_code
_entity_poly.pdbx_strand_id
1 'polypeptide(L)'
;MSATQAVTAHTSELDAGTLQTARTLVEESFTVEYSGADWEHGLGGMHALVWEEGELVAHGSVVQRRLLHEGRALRTGYVEGVAV
;
A
#
# COMPACT_ATOMS: atom_id res chain seq x y z
N MET A 1 -5.06 19.14 -19.14
CA MET A 1 -4.39 17.96 -18.57
C MET A 1 -4.74 17.98 -17.10
N SER A 2 -5.41 16.94 -16.62
CA SER A 2 -5.68 16.84 -15.19
C SER A 2 -4.38 16.59 -14.43
N ALA A 3 -4.26 17.13 -13.22
CA ALA A 3 -3.02 17.02 -12.46
C ALA A 3 -3.02 15.71 -11.68
N THR A 4 -2.24 14.73 -12.15
CA THR A 4 -1.92 13.53 -11.38
C THR A 4 -0.90 13.88 -10.28
N GLN A 5 -1.18 13.49 -9.04
CA GLN A 5 -0.31 13.76 -7.89
C GLN A 5 0.05 12.46 -7.15
N ALA A 6 1.35 12.22 -6.98
CA ALA A 6 1.84 11.16 -6.11
C ALA A 6 2.22 11.72 -4.73
N VAL A 7 1.78 11.06 -3.67
CA VAL A 7 2.15 11.37 -2.28
C VAL A 7 2.63 10.13 -1.56
N THR A 8 3.51 10.33 -0.57
CA THR A 8 3.89 9.27 0.37
C THR A 8 3.54 9.67 1.79
N ALA A 9 3.05 8.70 2.56
CA ALA A 9 2.66 8.90 3.96
C ALA A 9 2.85 7.59 4.74
N HIS A 10 3.27 7.68 6.00
CA HIS A 10 3.26 6.54 6.90
C HIS A 10 1.81 6.14 7.23
N THR A 11 1.56 4.86 7.54
CA THR A 11 0.21 4.37 7.90
C THR A 11 -0.44 5.22 9.00
N SER A 12 0.33 5.72 9.97
CA SER A 12 -0.18 6.56 11.07
C SER A 12 -0.54 8.00 10.68
N GLU A 13 -0.14 8.45 9.50
CA GLU A 13 -0.44 9.79 8.99
C GLU A 13 -1.70 9.80 8.12
N LEU A 14 -2.20 8.61 7.74
CA LEU A 14 -3.39 8.46 6.92
C LEU A 14 -4.64 8.38 7.81
N ASP A 15 -5.68 9.10 7.42
CA ASP A 15 -6.98 8.95 8.06
C ASP A 15 -7.67 7.64 7.63
N ALA A 16 -8.70 7.26 8.40
CA ALA A 16 -9.43 6.01 8.16
C ALA A 16 -10.13 5.99 6.80
N GLY A 17 -10.54 7.15 6.27
CA GLY A 17 -11.19 7.26 4.97
C GLY A 17 -10.22 6.92 3.84
N THR A 18 -9.04 7.51 3.87
CA THR A 18 -7.97 7.28 2.90
C THR A 18 -7.50 5.82 2.92
N LEU A 19 -7.33 5.23 4.12
CA LEU A 19 -7.00 3.81 4.25
C LEU A 19 -8.11 2.91 3.69
N GLN A 20 -9.38 3.25 3.91
CA GLN A 20 -10.50 2.49 3.36
C GLN A 20 -10.56 2.61 1.82
N THR A 21 -10.36 3.80 1.26
CA THR A 21 -10.29 4.00 -0.20
C THR A 21 -9.15 3.20 -0.81
N ALA A 22 -7.95 3.24 -0.21
CA ALA A 22 -6.81 2.46 -0.67
C ALA A 22 -7.08 0.95 -0.60
N ARG A 23 -7.71 0.47 0.48
CA ARG A 23 -8.11 -0.93 0.62
C ARG A 23 -9.08 -1.36 -0.48
N THR A 24 -10.12 -0.57 -0.72
CA THR A 24 -11.12 -0.86 -1.75
C THR A 24 -10.49 -0.90 -3.14
N LEU A 25 -9.62 0.07 -3.48
CA LEU A 25 -8.87 0.05 -4.73
C LEU A 25 -8.07 -1.25 -4.89
N VAL A 26 -7.33 -1.65 -3.85
CA VAL A 26 -6.56 -2.91 -3.88
C VAL A 26 -7.48 -4.12 -4.03
N GLU A 27 -8.57 -4.20 -3.27
CA GLU A 27 -9.53 -5.31 -3.37
C GLU A 27 -10.13 -5.43 -4.78
N GLU A 28 -10.43 -4.30 -5.44
CA GLU A 28 -11.01 -4.26 -6.78
C GLU A 28 -10.00 -4.58 -7.90
N SER A 29 -8.71 -4.25 -7.72
CA SER A 29 -7.66 -4.54 -8.71
C SER A 29 -7.25 -6.02 -8.75
N PHE A 30 -7.52 -6.79 -7.70
CA PHE A 30 -7.14 -8.21 -7.63
C PHE A 30 -8.26 -9.12 -8.14
N THR A 31 -7.94 -10.00 -9.09
CA THR A 31 -8.89 -10.96 -9.70
C THR A 31 -8.99 -12.30 -8.94
N VAL A 32 -8.21 -12.44 -7.88
CA VAL A 32 -8.21 -13.58 -6.94
C VAL A 32 -8.73 -13.13 -5.59
N GLU A 33 -9.09 -14.08 -4.72
CA GLU A 33 -9.58 -13.77 -3.38
C GLU A 33 -8.52 -12.96 -2.60
N TYR A 34 -8.81 -11.67 -2.40
CA TYR A 34 -8.04 -10.76 -1.55
C TYR A 34 -8.81 -10.61 -0.24
N SER A 35 -8.18 -10.99 0.87
CA SER A 35 -8.82 -11.04 2.17
C SER A 35 -8.49 -9.81 3.02
N GLY A 36 -9.25 -9.60 4.10
CA GLY A 36 -8.88 -8.60 5.10
C GLY A 36 -7.50 -8.83 5.72
N ALA A 37 -7.03 -10.09 5.78
CA ALA A 37 -5.69 -10.41 6.27
C ALA A 37 -4.59 -9.96 5.28
N ASP A 38 -4.87 -9.98 3.97
CA ASP A 38 -3.92 -9.49 2.96
C ASP A 38 -3.75 -7.97 3.06
N TRP A 39 -4.82 -7.24 3.41
CA TRP A 39 -4.74 -5.81 3.68
C TRP A 39 -3.84 -5.48 4.88
N GLU A 40 -3.96 -6.25 5.96
CA GLU A 40 -3.16 -6.03 7.18
C GLU A 40 -1.64 -6.13 6.91
N HIS A 41 -1.21 -6.90 5.90
CA HIS A 41 0.20 -7.01 5.52
C HIS A 41 0.82 -5.69 5.06
N GLY A 42 0.03 -4.78 4.48
CA GLY A 42 0.48 -3.48 3.99
C GLY A 42 0.51 -2.36 5.03
N LEU A 43 0.08 -2.63 6.27
CA LEU A 43 0.00 -1.64 7.34
C LEU A 43 1.29 -1.56 8.18
N GLY A 44 1.53 -0.38 8.77
CA GLY A 44 2.67 -0.11 9.66
C GLY A 44 3.94 0.34 8.93
N GLY A 45 3.81 0.81 7.70
CA GLY A 45 4.91 1.25 6.85
C GLY A 45 4.58 2.51 6.07
N MET A 46 5.25 2.69 4.93
CA MET A 46 5.00 3.82 4.03
C MET A 46 4.04 3.41 2.92
N HIS A 47 3.07 4.26 2.61
CA HIS A 47 2.19 4.13 1.46
C HIS A 47 2.61 5.13 0.39
N ALA A 48 2.58 4.69 -0.87
CA ALA A 48 2.58 5.53 -2.06
C ALA A 48 1.15 5.56 -2.61
N LEU A 49 0.60 6.76 -2.75
CA LEU A 49 -0.78 7.01 -3.17
C LEU A 49 -0.73 7.93 -4.39
N VAL A 50 -1.43 7.57 -5.47
CA VAL A 50 -1.55 8.40 -6.66
C VAL A 50 -2.99 8.86 -6.81
N TRP A 51 -3.17 10.18 -6.90
CA TRP A 51 -4.46 10.84 -7.02
C TRP A 51 -4.61 11.47 -8.39
N GLU A 52 -5.79 11.34 -8.99
CA GLU A 52 -6.20 12.04 -10.20
C GLU A 52 -7.62 12.57 -9.98
N GLU A 53 -7.83 13.88 -10.15
CA GLU A 53 -9.16 14.51 -9.97
C GLU A 53 -9.81 14.31 -8.59
N GLY A 54 -9.01 14.03 -7.56
CA GLY A 54 -9.50 13.75 -6.21
C GLY A 54 -9.84 12.28 -5.98
N GLU A 55 -9.71 11.43 -6.99
CA GLU A 55 -9.85 9.97 -6.89
C GLU A 55 -8.48 9.32 -6.69
N LEU A 56 -8.44 8.28 -5.84
CA LEU A 56 -7.24 7.49 -5.65
C LEU A 56 -7.16 6.44 -6.76
N VAL A 57 -6.18 6.58 -7.64
CA VAL A 57 -6.04 5.75 -8.85
C VAL A 57 -4.89 4.76 -8.78
N ALA A 58 -4.00 4.86 -7.79
CA ALA A 58 -3.01 3.82 -7.53
C ALA A 58 -2.59 3.79 -6.06
N HIS A 59 -2.21 2.59 -5.60
CA HIS A 59 -1.66 2.34 -4.29
C HIS A 59 -0.47 1.38 -4.35
N GLY A 60 0.46 1.55 -3.42
CA GLY A 60 1.42 0.53 -3.03
C GLY A 60 2.00 0.85 -1.65
N SER A 61 2.39 -0.16 -0.89
CA SER A 61 2.96 0.04 0.44
C SER A 61 4.32 -0.66 0.59
N VAL A 62 5.14 -0.15 1.50
CA VAL A 62 6.43 -0.73 1.89
C VAL A 62 6.48 -0.84 3.40
N VAL A 63 6.47 -2.08 3.89
CA VAL A 63 6.53 -2.41 5.33
C VAL A 63 7.89 -2.99 5.71
N GLN A 64 8.33 -2.76 6.94
CA GLN A 64 9.60 -3.31 7.41
C GLN A 64 9.46 -4.80 7.74
N ARG A 65 10.28 -5.65 7.12
CA ARG A 65 10.42 -7.07 7.47
C ARG A 65 11.89 -7.48 7.57
N ARG A 66 12.10 -8.72 8.01
CA ARG A 66 13.41 -9.39 7.93
C ARG A 66 13.31 -10.57 6.97
N LEU A 67 14.24 -10.64 6.01
CA LEU A 67 14.44 -11.82 5.19
C LEU A 67 15.72 -12.53 5.64
N LEU A 68 15.62 -13.82 5.94
CA LEU A 68 16.77 -14.63 6.34
C LEU A 68 17.44 -15.21 5.09
N HIS A 69 18.71 -14.88 4.88
CA HIS A 69 19.50 -15.40 3.77
C HIS A 69 20.89 -15.76 4.29
N GLU A 70 21.30 -17.03 4.11
CA GLU A 70 22.59 -17.56 4.59
C GLU A 70 22.90 -17.23 6.07
N GLY A 71 21.90 -17.38 6.94
CA GLY A 71 22.03 -17.09 8.36
C GLY A 71 22.01 -15.59 8.73
N ARG A 72 21.89 -14.69 7.76
CA ARG A 72 21.81 -13.24 7.99
C ARG A 72 20.38 -12.72 7.86
N ALA A 73 19.91 -12.00 8.88
CA ALA A 73 18.62 -11.30 8.87
C ALA A 73 18.73 -9.93 8.17
N LEU A 74 18.44 -9.88 6.88
CA LEU A 74 18.46 -8.66 6.07
C LEU A 74 17.33 -7.71 6.48
N ARG A 75 17.61 -6.41 6.54
CA ARG A 75 16.57 -5.38 6.71
C ARG A 75 15.90 -5.17 5.36
N THR A 76 14.61 -5.49 5.26
CA THR A 76 13.89 -5.49 3.98
C THR A 76 12.70 -4.54 4.06
N GLY A 77 12.55 -3.69 3.05
CA GLY A 77 11.26 -3.07 2.72
C GLY A 77 10.48 -4.03 1.85
N TYR A 78 9.42 -4.61 2.40
CA TYR A 78 8.59 -5.60 1.71
C TYR A 78 7.41 -4.88 1.07
N VAL A 79 7.25 -5.05 -0.24
CA VAL A 79 6.22 -4.37 -1.04
C VAL A 79 4.91 -5.13 -0.91
N GLU A 80 3.82 -4.43 -0.63
CA GLU A 80 2.48 -4.99 -0.44
C GLU A 80 1.40 -4.12 -1.10
N GLY A 81 0.30 -4.74 -1.52
CA GLY A 81 -0.92 -4.04 -1.97
C GLY A 81 -0.73 -3.16 -3.21
N VAL A 82 0.08 -3.56 -4.19
CA VAL A 82 0.28 -2.78 -5.42
C VAL A 82 -0.96 -2.88 -6.31
N ALA A 83 -1.58 -1.75 -6.62
CA ALA A 83 -2.81 -1.65 -7.41
C ALA A 83 -2.84 -0.36 -8.25
N VAL A 84 -3.41 -0.45 -9.46
CA VAL A 84 -3.69 0.63 -10.43
C VAL A 84 -5.01 0.30 -11.14
#